data_AF-A0A1N7DS37-F1
#
_entry.id   AF-A0A1N7DS37-F1
#
_cell.length_a   1.000
_cell.length_b   1.000
_cell.length_c   1.000
_cell.angle_alpha   90.00
_cell.angle_beta   90.00
_cell.angle_gamma   90.00
#
_symmetry.space_group_name_H-M   'P 1'
#
loop_
_entity.id
_entity.type
_entity.pdbx_description
1 polymer ?
#
loop_
_entity_poly.entity_id
_entity_poly.type
_entity_poly.pdbx_seq_one_letter_code
_entity_poly.pdbx_strand_id
1 'polypeptide(L)'
;MVGCVTADEDRDRLAKQLLELPVHELVDVLRRVLPHYTEDEYGLRTTLVLATANKDEDVSDVPDLALVAWPDRDYYDGGLGPDQGLWEEGHCAKCATDLASNAKRAYCPACGARCALT
;
A
#
# COMPACT_ATOMS: atom_id res chain seq x y z
N MET A 1 28.62 15.85 -2.87
CA MET A 1 27.50 16.81 -2.81
C MET A 1 26.22 15.99 -2.71
N VAL A 2 25.77 15.73 -1.49
CA VAL A 2 24.55 14.96 -1.21
C VAL A 2 23.44 15.99 -0.97
N GLY A 3 22.39 15.89 -1.77
CA GLY A 3 21.33 16.89 -1.93
C GLY A 3 20.62 17.21 -0.62
N CYS A 4 20.23 18.48 -0.55
CA CYS A 4 19.45 19.17 0.47
C CYS A 4 18.52 18.26 1.29
N VAL A 5 18.74 18.21 2.60
CA VAL A 5 17.68 17.91 3.56
C VAL A 5 16.51 18.82 3.20
N THR A 6 15.38 18.25 2.78
CA THR A 6 14.15 19.01 2.53
C THR A 6 13.81 19.79 3.80
N ALA A 7 13.75 21.12 3.70
CA ALA A 7 13.38 21.98 4.81
C ALA A 7 12.01 21.54 5.36
N ASP A 8 11.71 21.80 6.64
CA ASP A 8 10.40 21.44 7.23
C ASP A 8 9.23 21.94 6.37
N GLU A 9 9.35 23.12 5.78
CA GLU A 9 8.35 23.70 4.87
C GLU A 9 8.11 22.85 3.61
N ASP A 10 9.15 22.25 3.04
CA ASP A 10 9.02 21.36 1.87
C ASP A 10 8.31 20.06 2.25
N ARG A 11 8.61 19.53 3.44
CA ARG A 11 7.95 18.33 3.99
C ARG A 11 6.47 18.58 4.26
N ASP A 12 6.14 19.73 4.85
CA ASP A 12 4.76 20.13 5.10
C ASP A 12 3.97 20.35 3.80
N ARG A 13 4.59 20.96 2.79
CA ARG A 13 3.96 21.13 1.48
C ARG A 13 3.69 19.78 0.82
N LEU A 14 4.64 18.85 0.86
CA LEU A 14 4.45 17.50 0.33
C LEU A 14 3.33 16.76 1.07
N ALA A 15 3.29 16.84 2.41
CA ALA A 15 2.25 16.21 3.20
C ALA A 15 0.86 16.75 2.81
N LYS A 16 0.70 18.06 2.63
CA LYS A 16 -0.55 18.65 2.14
C LYS A 16 -0.95 18.14 0.77
N GLN A 17 0.00 18.07 -0.17
CA GLN A 17 -0.25 17.53 -1.51
C GLN A 17 -0.70 16.07 -1.47
N LEU A 18 -0.08 15.24 -0.63
CA LEU A 18 -0.46 13.83 -0.47
C LEU A 18 -1.85 13.67 0.17
N LEU A 19 -2.22 14.56 1.10
CA LEU A 19 -3.55 14.55 1.73
C LEU A 19 -4.68 14.97 0.78
N GLU A 20 -4.38 15.73 -0.27
CA GLU A 20 -5.36 16.14 -1.28
C GLU A 20 -5.64 15.04 -2.32
N LEU A 21 -4.84 13.96 -2.34
CA LEU A 21 -5.02 12.85 -3.28
C LEU A 21 -6.16 11.92 -2.86
N PRO A 22 -6.98 11.44 -3.81
CA PRO A 22 -7.80 10.25 -3.59
C PRO A 22 -6.95 9.06 -3.16
N VAL A 23 -7.52 8.16 -2.37
CA VAL A 23 -6.78 7.03 -1.79
C VAL A 23 -6.11 6.17 -2.85
N HIS A 24 -6.76 5.93 -3.99
CA HIS A 24 -6.19 5.12 -5.07
C HIS A 24 -4.95 5.79 -5.71
N GLU A 25 -4.94 7.13 -5.84
CA GLU A 25 -3.78 7.88 -6.33
C GLU A 25 -2.65 7.88 -5.29
N LEU A 26 -2.98 8.07 -4.01
CA LEU A 26 -2.01 7.96 -2.92
C LEU A 26 -1.34 6.59 -2.90
N VAL A 27 -2.12 5.52 -3.04
CA VAL A 27 -1.63 4.14 -3.11
C VAL A 27 -0.71 3.94 -4.32
N ASP A 28 -1.04 4.49 -5.50
CA ASP A 28 -0.17 4.39 -6.68
C ASP A 28 1.14 5.17 -6.52
N VAL A 29 1.10 6.36 -5.91
CA VAL A 29 2.31 7.12 -5.58
C VAL A 29 3.19 6.32 -4.62
N LEU A 30 2.62 5.81 -3.53
CA LEU A 30 3.36 5.05 -2.52
C LEU A 30 3.89 3.72 -3.07
N ARG A 31 3.16 3.04 -3.97
CA ARG A 31 3.63 1.84 -4.68
C ARG A 31 4.95 2.09 -5.41
N ARG A 32 5.14 3.29 -5.97
CA ARG A 32 6.38 3.64 -6.68
C ARG A 32 7.51 3.96 -5.73
N VAL A 33 7.20 4.49 -4.54
CA VAL A 33 8.18 4.97 -3.56
C VAL A 33 8.66 3.86 -2.63
N LEU A 34 7.74 3.10 -2.03
CA LEU A 34 8.03 2.14 -0.97
C LEU A 34 9.02 1.02 -1.36
N PRO A 35 8.96 0.42 -2.57
CA PRO A 35 9.93 -0.61 -2.96
C PRO A 35 11.38 -0.11 -3.01
N HIS A 36 11.63 1.19 -3.15
CA HIS A 36 12.98 1.76 -3.11
C HIS A 36 13.65 1.64 -1.73
N TYR A 37 12.88 1.36 -0.69
CA TYR A 37 13.37 1.10 0.66
C TYR A 37 13.44 -0.40 0.96
N THR A 38 13.51 -1.22 -0.08
CA THR A 38 13.80 -2.65 0.10
C THR A 38 15.27 -2.81 0.47
N GLU A 39 15.51 -3.49 1.58
CA GLU A 39 16.85 -3.79 2.08
C GLU A 39 17.05 -5.32 2.06
N ASP A 40 18.19 -5.75 1.52
CA ASP A 40 18.62 -7.14 1.52
C ASP A 40 19.87 -7.25 2.41
N GLU A 41 19.71 -7.72 3.65
CA GLU A 41 20.79 -7.86 4.62
C GLU A 41 20.70 -9.20 5.35
N TYR A 42 21.83 -9.89 5.55
CA TYR A 42 21.92 -11.19 6.24
C TYR A 42 20.98 -12.29 5.70
N GLY A 43 20.66 -12.26 4.40
CA GLY A 43 19.72 -13.22 3.79
C GLY A 43 18.25 -12.95 4.13
N LEU A 44 17.97 -11.83 4.78
CA LEU A 44 16.63 -11.31 5.00
C LEU A 44 16.35 -10.19 4.01
N ARG A 45 15.16 -10.21 3.44
CA ARG A 45 14.64 -9.13 2.61
C ARG A 45 13.58 -8.38 3.38
N THR A 46 13.86 -7.14 3.74
CA THR A 46 12.93 -6.23 4.42
C THR A 46 12.35 -5.28 3.38
N THR A 47 11.04 -5.11 3.37
CA THR A 47 10.35 -4.20 2.43
C THR A 47 9.39 -3.32 3.20
N LEU A 48 9.45 -2.01 2.98
CA LEU A 48 8.43 -1.10 3.49
C LEU A 48 7.13 -1.31 2.72
N VAL A 49 6.03 -1.39 3.45
CA VAL A 49 4.69 -1.63 2.91
C VAL A 49 3.69 -0.68 3.55
N LEU A 50 2.62 -0.38 2.81
CA LEU A 50 1.45 0.30 3.38
C LEU A 50 0.52 -0.76 3.97
N ALA A 51 -0.04 -0.49 5.14
CA ALA A 51 -1.00 -1.36 5.80
C ALA A 51 -2.18 -0.55 6.34
N THR A 52 -3.37 -1.14 6.33
CA THR A 52 -4.52 -0.66 7.10
C THR A 52 -4.48 -1.27 8.49
N ALA A 53 -4.94 -0.51 9.48
CA ALA A 53 -5.11 -0.97 10.86
C ALA A 53 -6.56 -0.72 11.25
N ASN A 54 -7.34 -1.79 11.32
CA ASN A 54 -8.74 -1.75 11.68
C ASN A 54 -8.88 -2.15 13.14
N LYS A 55 -9.49 -1.29 13.95
CA LYS A 55 -9.82 -1.60 15.34
C LYS A 55 -11.33 -1.62 15.50
N ASP A 56 -11.86 -2.79 15.84
CA ASP A 56 -13.22 -2.92 16.35
C ASP A 56 -13.18 -2.82 17.88
N GLU A 57 -13.66 -1.71 18.42
CA GLU A 57 -13.61 -1.42 19.86
C GLU A 57 -14.39 -2.43 20.72
N ASP A 58 -15.31 -3.18 20.12
CA ASP A 58 -16.16 -4.14 20.82
C ASP A 58 -15.60 -5.58 20.81
N VAL A 59 -14.60 -5.87 19.96
CA VAL A 59 -14.11 -7.24 19.71
C VAL A 59 -12.69 -7.46 20.22
N SER A 60 -11.79 -6.49 20.06
CA SER A 60 -10.36 -6.67 20.37
C SER A 60 -9.65 -5.34 20.65
N ASP A 61 -8.73 -5.37 21.61
CA ASP A 61 -7.80 -4.26 21.86
C ASP A 61 -6.65 -4.20 20.84
N VAL A 62 -6.41 -5.30 20.10
CA VAL A 62 -5.36 -5.38 19.08
C VAL A 62 -5.97 -5.09 17.71
N PRO A 63 -5.44 -4.13 16.93
CA PRO A 63 -5.94 -3.85 15.60
C PRO A 63 -5.59 -4.98 14.63
N ASP A 64 -6.54 -5.32 13.77
CA ASP A 64 -6.32 -6.20 12.63
C ASP A 64 -5.56 -5.44 11.55
N LEU A 65 -4.48 -6.05 11.04
CA LEU A 65 -3.61 -5.46 10.05
C LEU A 65 -3.78 -6.17 8.69
N ALA A 66 -4.00 -5.39 7.63
CA ALA A 66 -3.99 -5.89 6.27
C ALA A 66 -3.06 -5.04 5.39
N LEU A 67 -2.26 -5.69 4.55
CA LEU A 67 -1.37 -4.97 3.63
C LEU A 67 -2.15 -4.40 2.45
N VAL A 68 -1.83 -3.18 2.05
CA VAL A 68 -2.51 -2.54 0.90
C VAL A 68 -1.93 -3.09 -0.39
N ALA A 69 -2.75 -3.85 -1.13
CA ALA A 69 -2.39 -4.46 -2.39
C ALA A 69 -2.46 -3.47 -3.54
N TRP A 70 -1.52 -3.63 -4.50
CA TRP A 70 -1.36 -2.72 -5.63
C TRP A 70 -2.33 -3.06 -6.76
N PRO A 71 -3.15 -2.13 -7.27
CA PRO A 71 -4.05 -2.41 -8.38
C PRO A 71 -3.32 -3.02 -9.58
N ASP A 72 -3.94 -4.04 -10.17
CA ASP A 72 -3.48 -4.68 -11.40
C ASP A 72 -3.83 -3.81 -12.60
N ARG A 73 -2.96 -2.84 -12.89
CA ARG A 73 -3.19 -1.83 -13.94
C ARG A 73 -3.45 -2.46 -15.30
N ASP A 74 -2.86 -3.61 -15.61
CA ASP A 74 -3.08 -4.31 -16.88
C ASP A 74 -4.53 -4.82 -17.01
N TYR A 75 -5.17 -5.14 -15.88
CA TYR A 75 -6.59 -5.52 -15.84
C TYR A 75 -7.54 -4.32 -15.96
N TYR A 76 -7.08 -3.12 -15.59
CA TYR A 76 -7.88 -1.89 -15.58
C TYR A 76 -7.47 -0.90 -16.69
N ASP A 77 -6.94 -1.39 -17.83
CA ASP A 77 -6.52 -0.57 -18.97
C ASP A 77 -5.58 0.59 -18.60
N GLY A 78 -4.66 0.33 -17.66
CA GLY A 78 -3.73 1.32 -17.12
C GLY A 78 -4.28 2.15 -15.97
N GLY A 79 -5.56 2.01 -15.62
CA GLY A 79 -6.21 2.68 -14.50
C GLY A 79 -5.88 2.09 -13.13
N LEU A 80 -6.41 2.73 -12.08
CA LEU A 80 -6.16 2.38 -10.68
C LEU A 80 -7.30 1.60 -10.02
N GLY A 81 -8.31 1.19 -10.79
CA GLY A 81 -9.55 0.62 -10.27
C GLY A 81 -10.54 1.70 -9.81
N PRO A 82 -11.68 1.31 -9.23
CA PRO A 82 -12.69 2.25 -8.75
C PRO A 82 -12.18 3.07 -7.54
N ASP A 83 -12.63 4.31 -7.44
CA ASP A 83 -12.39 5.17 -6.27
C ASP A 83 -13.44 4.92 -5.19
N GLN A 84 -13.35 3.76 -4.54
CA GLN A 84 -14.29 3.37 -3.50
C GLN A 84 -13.65 3.31 -2.11
N GLY A 85 -12.35 3.62 -1.97
CA GLY A 85 -11.57 3.36 -0.75
C GLY A 85 -10.99 1.95 -0.70
N LEU A 86 -10.42 1.54 0.44
CA LEU A 86 -9.75 0.24 0.62
C LEU A 86 -10.71 -0.85 1.15
N TRP A 87 -11.82 -1.08 0.44
CA TRP A 87 -12.89 -1.98 0.89
C TRP A 87 -12.77 -3.41 0.40
N GLU A 88 -11.95 -3.66 -0.62
CA GLU A 88 -11.77 -5.01 -1.16
C GLU A 88 -10.80 -5.76 -0.25
N GLU A 89 -11.23 -6.90 0.26
CA GLU A 89 -10.46 -7.67 1.24
C GLU A 89 -10.18 -9.09 0.73
N GLY A 90 -9.15 -9.71 1.28
CA GLY A 90 -8.81 -11.10 0.99
C GLY A 90 -7.44 -11.48 1.50
N HIS A 91 -6.95 -12.66 1.12
CA HIS A 91 -5.64 -13.15 1.54
C HIS A 91 -4.80 -13.54 0.32
N CYS A 92 -3.49 -13.31 0.42
CA CYS A 92 -2.57 -13.76 -0.61
C CYS A 92 -2.40 -15.29 -0.55
N ALA A 93 -2.85 -16.01 -1.58
CA ALA A 93 -2.69 -17.46 -1.64
C ALA A 93 -1.23 -17.95 -1.63
N LYS A 94 -0.25 -17.08 -1.92
CA LYS A 94 1.18 -17.43 -1.95
C LYS A 94 1.88 -17.26 -0.59
N CYS A 95 1.63 -16.15 0.11
CA CYS A 95 2.30 -15.83 1.37
C CYS A 95 1.38 -15.72 2.59
N ALA A 96 0.09 -16.05 2.41
CA ALA A 96 -0.95 -16.04 3.44
C ALA A 96 -1.18 -14.70 4.16
N THR A 97 -0.71 -13.59 3.58
CA THR A 97 -0.89 -12.25 4.15
C THR A 97 -2.29 -11.72 3.86
N ASP A 98 -2.92 -11.13 4.86
CA ASP A 98 -4.19 -10.40 4.70
C ASP A 98 -3.97 -9.12 3.89
N LEU A 99 -4.88 -8.86 2.98
CA LEU A 99 -4.80 -7.79 1.99
C LEU A 99 -6.06 -6.94 2.00
N ALA A 100 -5.86 -5.64 1.88
CA ALA A 100 -6.89 -4.67 1.55
C ALA A 100 -6.55 -3.98 0.22
N SER A 101 -7.54 -3.56 -0.56
CA SER A 101 -7.32 -2.81 -1.79
C SER A 101 -8.54 -1.99 -2.17
N ASN A 102 -8.34 -1.05 -3.08
CA ASN A 102 -9.44 -0.41 -3.79
C ASN A 102 -9.87 -1.20 -5.04
N ALA A 103 -9.13 -2.25 -5.40
CA ALA A 103 -9.33 -3.02 -6.62
C ALA A 103 -9.42 -4.53 -6.36
N LYS A 104 -10.38 -5.19 -7.03
CA LYS A 104 -10.59 -6.66 -6.97
C LYS A 104 -9.44 -7.47 -7.53
N ARG A 105 -8.66 -6.88 -8.46
CA ARG A 105 -7.46 -7.49 -9.02
C ARG A 105 -6.27 -6.64 -8.62
N ALA A 106 -5.38 -7.24 -7.83
CA ALA A 106 -4.25 -6.53 -7.28
C ALA A 106 -3.02 -7.44 -7.18
N TYR A 107 -1.86 -6.86 -6.86
CA TYR A 107 -0.63 -7.57 -6.56
C TYR A 107 -0.31 -7.44 -5.08
N CYS A 108 0.03 -8.56 -4.45
CA CYS A 108 0.50 -8.60 -3.07
C CYS A 108 1.80 -7.79 -2.94
N PRO A 109 1.89 -6.83 -2.01
CA PRO A 109 3.07 -5.99 -1.87
C PRO A 109 4.27 -6.75 -1.30
N ALA A 110 4.02 -7.85 -0.57
CA ALA A 110 5.08 -8.65 0.06
C ALA A 110 5.74 -9.64 -0.90
N CYS A 111 4.96 -10.35 -1.73
CA CYS A 111 5.47 -11.46 -2.55
C CYS A 111 5.27 -11.29 -4.06
N GLY A 112 4.62 -10.21 -4.49
CA GLY A 112 4.35 -9.88 -5.90
C GLY A 112 3.32 -10.78 -6.59
N ALA A 113 2.67 -11.70 -5.88
CA ALA A 113 1.66 -12.56 -6.47
C ALA A 113 0.41 -11.77 -6.84
N ARG A 114 -0.22 -12.14 -7.97
CA ARG A 114 -1.53 -11.62 -8.34
C ARG A 114 -2.60 -12.19 -7.39
N CYS A 115 -3.46 -11.32 -6.89
CA CYS A 115 -4.51 -11.62 -5.92
C CYS A 115 -5.88 -11.23 -6.48
N ALA A 116 -6.88 -12.00 -6.06
CA ALA A 116 -8.29 -11.72 -6.30
C ALA A 116 -8.92 -11.41 -4.95
N LEU A 117 -9.45 -10.20 -4.81
CA LEU A 117 -10.08 -9.69 -3.60
C LEU A 117 -11.60 -9.59 -3.82
N THR A 118 -12.35 -9.55 -2.71
CA THR A 118 -13.82 -9.61 -2.71
C THR A 118 -14.46 -8.41 -2.03
#